data_AF-A0A7L4BI26-F1
#
_entry.id   AF-A0A7L4BI26-F1
#
_cell.length_a   1.000
_cell.length_b   1.000
_cell.length_c   1.000
_cell.angle_alpha   90.00
_cell.angle_beta   90.00
_cell.angle_gamma   90.00
#
_symmetry.space_group_name_H-M   'P 1'
#
loop_
_entity.id
_entity.type
_entity.pdbx_description
1 polymer ?
#
loop_
_entity_poly.entity_id
_entity_poly.type
_entity_poly.pdbx_seq_one_letter_code
_entity_poly.pdbx_strand_id
1 'polypeptide(L)'
;ESIPMKSLSCYNDYNSQVTCTWMEHSEAHALVGMILYQRNDFIEENKEMFCKRQTENDLHESSDSYVRWVCHNTTDGFAIGVEDIYSFKPNKILQAELNVDLFQNVQTLPPQNLSVSSMTSGDFLLTWKAADGSQGLGNALEYEVTYKREWESWEVRAAEPGSPGLGCTLLGSREPVVNVVWEVKKAITTSVLFGLFFRATPASAEEECFPVHEKALPHVPYVIQSCEIPVNNSSSQSQYHVSVKAKTEEKKIEAYKNIKVLPPANVSVTVTENQEYELRWTKYALRYSFIKQRYQVEYWKNNQYKTVSLESAR
;
A
#
# COMPACT_ATOMS: atom_id res chain seq x y z
N GLU A 1 2.44 -4.48 -0.98
CA GLU A 1 2.81 -3.88 0.31
C GLU A 1 3.21 -2.44 0.08
N SER A 2 2.70 -1.50 0.87
CA SER A 2 3.06 -0.08 0.77
C SER A 2 4.47 0.21 1.27
N ILE A 3 5.03 1.38 0.92
CA ILE A 3 6.36 1.82 1.36
C ILE A 3 6.42 2.03 2.89
N PRO A 4 5.44 2.67 3.56
CA PRO A 4 5.40 2.75 5.01
C PRO A 4 5.51 1.38 5.66
N MET A 5 4.75 0.40 5.17
CA MET A 5 4.75 -0.94 5.77
C MET A 5 6.06 -1.71 5.53
N LYS A 6 6.57 -1.65 4.29
CA LYS A 6 7.82 -2.30 3.91
C LYS A 6 9.03 -1.73 4.66
N SER A 7 9.04 -0.41 4.88
CA SER A 7 10.13 0.31 5.56
C SER A 7 10.00 0.32 7.09
N LEU A 8 8.88 -0.12 7.65
CA LEU A 8 8.65 -0.14 9.09
C LEU A 8 9.64 -1.07 9.79
N SER A 9 10.42 -0.50 10.70
CA SER A 9 11.34 -1.19 11.60
C SER A 9 11.13 -0.67 13.01
N CYS A 10 10.77 -1.57 13.93
CA CYS A 10 10.55 -1.24 15.34
C CYS A 10 11.53 -2.02 16.22
N TYR A 11 12.05 -1.35 17.23
CA TYR A 11 12.86 -1.95 18.27
C TYR A 11 12.46 -1.37 19.63
N ASN A 12 12.82 -2.07 20.70
CA ASN A 12 12.50 -1.66 22.06
C ASN A 12 13.69 -1.81 23.01
N ASP A 13 13.63 -1.14 24.14
CA ASP A 13 14.63 -1.25 25.21
C ASP A 13 14.36 -2.42 26.18
N TYR A 14 13.28 -3.18 25.92
CA TYR A 14 12.74 -4.24 26.76
C TYR A 14 12.50 -3.85 28.23
N ASN A 15 12.26 -2.55 28.46
CA ASN A 15 12.01 -1.96 29.77
C ASN A 15 10.70 -1.17 29.78
N SER A 16 10.61 -0.15 28.92
CA SER A 16 9.39 0.68 28.80
C SER A 16 9.22 1.38 27.45
N GLN A 17 10.26 1.47 26.60
CA GLN A 17 10.23 2.29 25.39
C GLN A 17 10.25 1.43 24.14
N VAL A 18 9.39 1.82 23.19
CA VAL A 18 9.36 1.30 21.82
C VAL A 18 9.71 2.45 20.89
N THR A 19 10.61 2.19 19.95
CA THR A 19 10.98 3.13 18.89
C THR A 19 10.78 2.46 17.54
N CYS A 20 10.01 3.11 16.68
CA CYS A 20 9.78 2.68 15.31
C CYS A 20 10.32 3.72 14.33
N THR A 21 10.81 3.24 13.20
CA THR A 21 11.20 4.08 12.06
C THR A 21 10.52 3.57 10.80
N TRP A 22 10.10 4.50 9.95
CA TRP A 22 9.46 4.18 8.67
C TRP A 22 9.63 5.35 7.69
N MET A 23 9.29 5.13 6.43
CA MET A 23 9.43 6.10 5.35
C MET A 23 8.11 6.34 4.62
N GLU A 24 7.91 7.59 4.19
CA GLU A 24 6.74 8.02 3.42
C GLU A 24 7.17 8.88 2.24
N HIS A 25 6.45 8.80 1.12
CA HIS A 25 6.67 9.77 0.05
C HIS A 25 6.15 11.15 0.48
N SER A 26 6.96 12.20 0.31
CA SER A 26 6.67 13.59 0.72
C SER A 26 5.36 14.12 0.15
N GLU A 27 5.10 13.88 -1.14
CA GLU A 27 3.84 14.28 -1.78
C GLU A 27 2.64 13.47 -1.25
N ALA A 28 2.84 12.18 -0.94
CA ALA A 28 1.78 11.35 -0.37
C ALA A 28 1.43 11.86 1.03
N HIS A 29 2.45 12.18 1.84
CA HIS A 29 2.28 12.78 3.16
C HIS A 29 1.45 14.07 3.10
N ALA A 30 1.76 14.98 2.16
CA ALA A 30 1.04 16.23 2.00
C ALA A 30 -0.45 16.02 1.63
N LEU A 31 -0.77 14.97 0.88
CA LEU A 31 -2.12 14.68 0.42
C LEU A 31 -2.95 13.90 1.45
N VAL A 32 -2.39 12.81 1.97
CA VAL A 32 -3.12 11.79 2.76
C VAL A 32 -2.57 11.55 4.16
N GLY A 33 -1.31 11.92 4.44
CA GLY A 33 -0.62 11.78 5.73
C GLY A 33 -0.87 10.49 6.50
N MET A 34 0.09 9.59 6.55
CA MET A 34 -0.07 8.32 7.27
C MET A 34 0.20 8.43 8.78
N ILE A 35 -0.60 7.71 9.56
CA ILE A 35 -0.46 7.59 11.02
C ILE A 35 -0.17 6.12 11.36
N LEU A 36 0.86 5.91 12.19
CA LEU A 36 1.23 4.59 12.68
C LEU A 36 0.46 4.27 13.97
N TYR A 37 -0.18 3.12 13.99
CA TYR A 37 -0.86 2.57 15.17
C TYR A 37 -0.16 1.28 15.62
N GLN A 38 -0.17 1.06 16.93
CA GLN A 38 0.28 -0.16 17.58
C GLN A 38 -0.85 -0.75 18.41
N ARG A 39 -1.03 -2.06 18.35
CA ARG A 39 -1.84 -2.85 19.28
C ARG A 39 -1.11 -4.14 19.63
N ASN A 40 -1.56 -4.85 20.65
CA ASN A 40 -1.03 -6.18 20.98
C ASN A 40 -2.16 -7.06 21.56
N ASP A 41 -1.86 -8.30 21.88
CA ASP A 41 -2.86 -9.26 22.37
C ASP A 41 -3.53 -8.85 23.70
N PHE A 42 -2.94 -7.93 24.47
CA PHE A 42 -3.50 -7.42 25.73
C PHE A 42 -4.21 -6.07 25.57
N ILE A 43 -3.95 -5.36 24.48
CA ILE A 43 -4.49 -4.04 24.17
C ILE A 43 -5.27 -4.17 22.87
N GLU A 44 -6.59 -4.39 22.99
CA GLU A 44 -7.47 -4.53 21.82
C GLU A 44 -7.58 -3.23 21.01
N GLU A 45 -7.38 -2.08 21.67
CA GLU A 45 -7.44 -0.77 21.03
C GLU A 45 -6.15 -0.40 20.28
N ASN A 46 -6.31 0.20 19.09
CA ASN A 46 -5.20 0.74 18.34
C ASN A 46 -4.67 2.02 19.01
N LYS A 47 -3.46 1.96 19.57
CA LYS A 47 -2.79 3.12 20.15
C LYS A 47 -1.99 3.85 19.08
N GLU A 48 -2.22 5.15 18.92
CA GLU A 48 -1.45 5.99 18.02
C GLU A 48 0.01 6.12 18.52
N MET A 49 0.96 5.95 17.61
CA MET A 49 2.37 6.16 17.88
C MET A 49 2.75 7.63 17.69
N PHE A 50 3.51 8.19 18.63
CA PHE A 50 3.94 9.58 18.53
C PHE A 50 5.14 9.72 17.60
N CYS A 51 4.90 10.19 16.37
CA CYS A 51 5.91 10.28 15.32
C CYS A 51 6.43 11.71 15.11
N LYS A 52 7.73 11.82 14.88
CA LYS A 52 8.42 13.05 14.47
C LYS A 52 9.22 12.82 13.20
N ARG A 53 9.21 13.81 12.31
CA ARG A 53 10.06 13.81 11.12
C ARG A 53 11.53 13.86 11.56
N GLN A 54 12.34 12.96 11.02
CA GLN A 54 13.79 13.03 11.19
C GLN A 54 14.33 14.19 10.32
N THR A 55 15.04 15.12 10.94
CA THR A 55 15.72 16.22 10.24
C THR A 55 17.13 15.80 9.85
N GLU A 56 17.56 16.27 8.67
CA GLU A 56 18.64 15.80 7.78
C GLU A 56 20.08 15.89 8.34
N ASN A 57 20.28 15.96 9.65
CA ASN A 57 21.62 16.05 10.24
C ASN A 57 22.30 14.68 10.45
N ASP A 58 21.61 13.58 10.16
CA ASP A 58 22.17 12.23 10.28
C ASP A 58 21.85 11.40 9.02
N LEU A 59 22.82 11.35 8.09
CA LEU A 59 23.01 10.40 6.97
C LEU A 59 22.68 10.86 5.54
N HIS A 60 23.69 10.67 4.69
CA HIS A 60 23.70 10.70 3.23
C HIS A 60 22.72 9.68 2.62
N GLU A 61 22.15 10.04 1.46
CA GLU A 61 21.43 9.16 0.50
C GLU A 61 20.00 8.72 0.88
N SER A 62 19.08 9.66 1.06
CA SER A 62 17.68 9.41 0.69
C SER A 62 17.27 10.37 -0.41
N SER A 63 16.77 9.83 -1.52
CA SER A 63 16.13 10.59 -2.60
C SER A 63 15.16 11.62 -1.99
N ASP A 64 15.29 12.91 -2.34
CA ASP A 64 14.55 14.07 -1.78
C ASP A 64 13.03 13.88 -1.67
N SER A 65 12.49 12.89 -2.38
CA SER A 65 11.09 12.51 -2.40
C SER A 65 10.60 11.77 -1.16
N TYR A 66 11.46 11.13 -0.34
CA TYR A 66 11.05 10.32 0.81
C TYR A 66 11.43 10.92 2.16
N VAL A 67 10.48 10.92 3.09
CA VAL A 67 10.64 11.43 4.45
C VAL A 67 10.75 10.26 5.42
N ARG A 68 11.75 10.30 6.30
CA ARG A 68 11.92 9.34 7.40
C ARG A 68 11.24 9.85 8.67
N TRP A 69 10.48 8.97 9.30
CA TRP A 69 9.78 9.21 10.55
C TRP A 69 10.38 8.38 11.66
N VAL A 70 10.47 8.97 12.85
CA VAL A 70 10.86 8.29 14.09
C VAL A 70 9.71 8.43 15.06
N CYS A 71 9.16 7.30 15.50
CA CYS A 71 8.02 7.24 16.40
C CYS A 71 8.40 6.60 17.72
N HIS A 72 7.86 7.13 18.79
CA HIS A 72 8.08 6.62 20.14
C HIS A 72 6.75 6.28 20.80
N ASN A 73 6.79 5.25 21.64
CA ASN A 73 5.69 4.90 22.53
C ASN A 73 6.25 4.29 23.81
N THR A 74 5.44 4.37 24.87
CA THR A 74 5.73 3.73 26.15
C THR A 74 4.75 2.59 26.39
N THR A 75 5.28 1.48 26.90
CA THR A 75 4.51 0.29 27.27
C THR A 75 4.79 -0.12 28.71
N ASP A 76 3.79 -0.70 29.37
CA ASP A 76 3.83 -1.08 30.78
C ASP A 76 4.48 -2.43 31.03
N GLY A 77 4.85 -3.17 29.99
CA GLY A 77 5.54 -4.45 30.12
C GLY A 77 5.89 -5.08 28.79
N PHE A 78 6.87 -5.99 28.83
CA PHE A 78 7.25 -6.84 27.71
C PHE A 78 7.21 -8.29 28.17
N ALA A 79 6.72 -9.18 27.31
CA ALA A 79 6.75 -10.61 27.58
C ALA A 79 7.18 -11.39 26.33
N ILE A 80 7.72 -12.58 26.57
CA ILE A 80 8.10 -13.51 25.52
C ILE A 80 6.82 -14.04 24.87
N GLY A 81 6.79 -14.07 23.54
CA GLY A 81 5.63 -14.54 22.77
C GLY A 81 4.55 -13.48 22.56
N VAL A 82 4.73 -12.25 23.04
CA VAL A 82 3.82 -11.14 22.71
C VAL A 82 4.15 -10.59 21.34
N GLU A 83 3.16 -10.59 20.45
CA GLU A 83 3.26 -9.98 19.13
C GLU A 83 2.65 -8.57 19.17
N ASP A 84 3.44 -7.56 18.84
CA ASP A 84 2.93 -6.23 18.58
C ASP A 84 2.50 -6.16 17.11
N ILE A 85 1.27 -5.72 16.88
CA ILE A 85 0.67 -5.53 15.56
C ILE A 85 0.70 -4.05 15.23
N TYR A 86 1.38 -3.72 14.14
CA TYR A 86 1.51 -2.36 13.65
C TYR A 86 0.67 -2.18 12.40
N SER A 87 -0.08 -1.09 12.32
CA SER A 87 -0.91 -0.75 11.16
C SER A 87 -0.76 0.73 10.81
N PHE A 88 -0.94 1.03 9.53
CA PHE A 88 -0.98 2.41 9.04
C PHE A 88 -2.39 2.78 8.64
N LYS A 89 -2.83 3.97 9.05
CA LYS A 89 -4.11 4.55 8.60
C LYS A 89 -3.88 5.97 8.08
N PRO A 90 -4.53 6.35 6.96
CA PRO A 90 -4.49 7.73 6.49
C PRO A 90 -5.21 8.66 7.46
N ASN A 91 -4.76 9.91 7.55
CA ASN A 91 -5.38 10.93 8.41
C ASN A 91 -6.76 11.39 7.92
N LYS A 92 -7.12 11.01 6.69
CA LYS A 92 -8.41 11.26 6.04
C LYS A 92 -9.03 9.95 5.63
N ILE A 93 -10.35 9.89 5.66
CA ILE A 93 -11.10 8.77 5.10
C ILE A 93 -10.98 8.85 3.57
N LEU A 94 -10.36 7.83 2.97
CA LEU A 94 -10.22 7.69 1.52
C LEU A 94 -11.20 6.64 1.04
N GLN A 95 -12.39 7.09 0.63
CA GLN A 95 -13.49 6.24 0.21
C GLN A 95 -14.29 6.92 -0.89
N ALA A 96 -14.64 6.14 -1.91
CA ALA A 96 -15.58 6.52 -2.96
C ALA A 96 -16.59 5.40 -3.12
N GLU A 97 -17.87 5.74 -3.31
CA GLU A 97 -18.95 4.77 -3.47
C GLU A 97 -19.78 5.08 -4.70
N LEU A 98 -20.30 4.03 -5.32
CA LEU A 98 -21.22 4.13 -6.45
C LEU A 98 -22.25 3.01 -6.40
N ASN A 99 -23.51 3.36 -6.62
CA ASN A 99 -24.56 2.40 -6.89
C ASN A 99 -24.60 2.15 -8.40
N VAL A 100 -24.27 0.93 -8.81
CA VAL A 100 -24.24 0.54 -10.21
C VAL A 100 -25.54 -0.15 -10.56
N ASP A 101 -26.37 0.51 -11.36
CA ASP A 101 -27.46 -0.15 -12.08
C ASP A 101 -26.89 -0.79 -13.35
N LEU A 102 -26.99 -2.11 -13.42
CA LEU A 102 -26.48 -2.92 -14.52
C LEU A 102 -27.12 -2.54 -15.86
N PHE A 103 -28.37 -2.08 -15.88
CA PHE A 103 -29.04 -1.75 -17.14
C PHE A 103 -28.77 -0.32 -17.62
N GLN A 104 -28.11 0.51 -16.79
CA GLN A 104 -27.78 1.90 -17.12
C GLN A 104 -26.30 2.14 -17.47
N ASN A 105 -25.40 1.20 -17.12
CA ASN A 105 -23.94 1.36 -17.26
C ASN A 105 -23.30 0.26 -18.12
N VAL A 106 -23.83 0.06 -19.33
CA VAL A 106 -23.38 -0.99 -20.25
C VAL A 106 -22.42 -0.40 -21.29
N GLN A 107 -21.17 -0.87 -21.33
CA GLN A 107 -20.30 -0.63 -22.49
C GLN A 107 -20.31 -1.87 -23.36
N THR A 108 -20.80 -1.72 -24.58
CA THR A 108 -20.84 -2.80 -25.54
C THR A 108 -19.43 -3.12 -26.04
N LEU A 109 -19.19 -4.39 -26.35
CA LEU A 109 -17.92 -4.80 -26.96
C LEU A 109 -17.78 -4.20 -28.37
N PRO A 110 -16.57 -3.80 -28.79
CA PRO A 110 -16.38 -3.21 -30.11
C PRO A 110 -16.72 -4.22 -31.22
N PRO A 111 -17.32 -3.77 -32.35
CA PRO A 111 -17.64 -4.63 -33.47
C PRO A 111 -16.37 -5.27 -34.07
N GLN A 112 -16.48 -6.52 -34.51
CA GLN A 112 -15.37 -7.33 -35.01
C GLN A 112 -15.53 -7.61 -36.50
N ASN A 113 -14.44 -8.03 -37.17
CA ASN A 113 -14.44 -8.43 -38.58
C ASN A 113 -15.01 -7.36 -39.53
N LEU A 114 -14.60 -6.10 -39.33
CA LEU A 114 -14.94 -5.01 -40.22
C LEU A 114 -14.34 -5.28 -41.61
N SER A 115 -15.18 -5.28 -42.64
CA SER A 115 -14.76 -5.42 -44.03
C SER A 115 -15.53 -4.49 -44.94
N VAL A 116 -14.85 -3.98 -45.96
CA VAL A 116 -15.41 -3.11 -46.99
C VAL A 116 -15.34 -3.85 -48.32
N SER A 117 -16.45 -3.92 -49.04
CA SER A 117 -16.48 -4.43 -50.42
C SER A 117 -17.09 -3.39 -51.37
N SER A 118 -16.48 -3.24 -52.55
CA SER A 118 -17.03 -2.41 -53.62
C SER A 118 -18.08 -3.21 -54.38
N MET A 119 -19.29 -2.67 -54.49
CA MET A 119 -20.33 -3.26 -55.31
C MET A 119 -20.16 -2.83 -56.77
N THR A 120 -20.68 -3.65 -57.70
CA THR A 120 -20.72 -3.34 -59.13
C THR A 120 -21.57 -2.11 -59.46
N SER A 121 -22.45 -1.68 -58.54
CA SER A 121 -23.24 -0.45 -58.64
C SER A 121 -22.46 0.84 -58.36
N GLY A 122 -21.22 0.74 -57.86
CA GLY A 122 -20.44 1.89 -57.39
C GLY A 122 -20.65 2.23 -55.91
N ASP A 123 -21.51 1.48 -55.21
CA ASP A 123 -21.70 1.60 -53.76
C ASP A 123 -20.62 0.84 -52.98
N PHE A 124 -20.41 1.23 -51.72
CA PHE A 124 -19.54 0.51 -50.79
C PHE A 124 -20.40 -0.22 -49.76
N LEU A 125 -20.18 -1.52 -49.61
CA LEU A 125 -20.79 -2.32 -48.56
C LEU A 125 -19.80 -2.46 -47.39
N LEU A 126 -20.15 -1.83 -46.27
CA LEU A 126 -19.45 -2.03 -45.00
C LEU A 126 -20.17 -3.12 -44.21
N THR A 127 -19.45 -4.18 -43.84
CA THR A 127 -19.97 -5.25 -42.99
C THR A 127 -19.11 -5.43 -41.77
N TRP A 128 -19.73 -5.72 -40.63
CA TRP A 128 -19.07 -6.11 -39.41
C TRP A 128 -19.91 -7.18 -38.72
N LYS A 129 -19.31 -7.83 -37.72
CA LYS A 129 -20.00 -8.74 -36.81
C LYS A 129 -20.06 -8.10 -35.43
N ALA A 130 -21.18 -8.28 -34.74
CA ALA A 130 -21.22 -8.03 -33.31
C ALA A 130 -20.17 -8.94 -32.63
N ALA A 131 -19.57 -8.47 -31.54
CA ALA A 131 -18.55 -9.25 -30.84
C ALA A 131 -19.12 -10.57 -30.29
N ASP A 132 -18.28 -11.60 -30.20
CA ASP A 132 -18.66 -12.84 -29.53
C ASP A 132 -18.94 -12.55 -28.04
N GLY A 133 -20.19 -12.70 -27.61
CA GLY A 133 -20.66 -12.34 -26.26
C GLY A 133 -21.83 -11.36 -26.24
N SER A 134 -22.04 -10.56 -27.30
CA SER A 134 -23.18 -9.64 -27.40
C SER A 134 -24.47 -10.27 -27.94
N GLN A 135 -24.51 -11.60 -28.10
CA GLN A 135 -25.64 -12.31 -28.73
C GLN A 135 -26.96 -12.22 -27.94
N GLY A 136 -26.89 -11.90 -26.64
CA GLY A 136 -28.07 -11.65 -25.80
C GLY A 136 -28.64 -10.23 -25.88
N LEU A 137 -27.93 -9.27 -26.50
CA LEU A 137 -28.37 -7.86 -26.63
C LEU A 137 -29.15 -7.58 -27.92
N GLY A 138 -29.22 -8.54 -28.85
CA GLY A 138 -30.15 -8.54 -29.99
C GLY A 138 -30.33 -7.19 -30.70
N ASN A 139 -31.57 -6.72 -30.72
CA ASN A 139 -32.05 -5.47 -31.35
C ASN A 139 -31.82 -4.20 -30.51
N ALA A 140 -31.19 -4.30 -29.33
CA ALA A 140 -30.87 -3.16 -28.48
C ALA A 140 -29.53 -2.49 -28.83
N LEU A 141 -28.76 -3.07 -29.76
CA LEU A 141 -27.49 -2.52 -30.23
C LEU A 141 -27.71 -1.60 -31.44
N GLU A 142 -27.31 -0.34 -31.29
CA GLU A 142 -27.18 0.61 -32.39
C GLU A 142 -25.70 0.84 -32.68
N TYR A 143 -25.34 0.96 -33.96
CA TYR A 143 -23.96 1.14 -34.40
C TYR A 143 -23.79 2.51 -35.02
N GLU A 144 -22.87 3.29 -34.47
CA GLU A 144 -22.44 4.54 -35.08
C GLU A 144 -21.29 4.24 -36.07
N VAL A 145 -21.49 4.59 -37.34
CA VAL A 145 -20.46 4.45 -38.38
C VAL A 145 -19.98 5.83 -38.77
N THR A 146 -18.70 6.11 -38.50
CA THR A 146 -18.02 7.32 -38.94
C THR A 146 -16.96 6.97 -39.97
N TYR A 147 -16.87 7.79 -41.02
CA TYR A 147 -15.86 7.64 -42.06
C TYR A 147 -15.23 9.00 -42.32
N LYS A 148 -13.96 8.98 -42.72
CA LYS A 148 -13.21 10.17 -43.07
C LYS A 148 -12.25 9.87 -44.21
N ARG A 149 -11.74 10.91 -44.84
CA ARG A 149 -10.61 10.79 -45.76
C ARG A 149 -9.32 10.62 -44.97
N GLU A 150 -8.31 10.05 -45.60
CA GLU A 150 -7.05 9.73 -44.93
C GLU A 150 -6.41 10.97 -44.28
N TRP A 151 -6.49 12.12 -44.96
CA TRP A 151 -5.92 13.41 -44.53
C TRP A 151 -6.80 14.26 -43.60
N GLU A 152 -7.98 13.78 -43.20
CA GLU A 152 -8.85 14.48 -42.23
C GLU A 152 -8.53 14.03 -40.80
N SER A 153 -8.62 14.92 -39.81
CA SER A 153 -8.50 14.57 -38.39
C SER A 153 -9.86 14.13 -37.81
N TRP A 154 -9.84 13.22 -36.83
CA TRP A 154 -11.04 12.76 -36.13
C TRP A 154 -11.53 13.75 -35.06
N GLU A 155 -11.35 15.07 -35.24
CA GLU A 155 -11.63 16.04 -34.17
C GLU A 155 -13.11 16.15 -33.81
N VAL A 156 -13.52 15.29 -32.87
CA VAL A 156 -14.68 15.45 -32.01
C VAL A 156 -14.19 16.22 -30.79
N ARG A 157 -14.81 17.35 -30.48
CA ARG A 157 -14.54 18.10 -29.24
C ARG A 157 -14.68 17.13 -28.07
N ALA A 158 -13.57 16.84 -27.40
CA ALA A 158 -13.56 16.10 -26.15
C ALA A 158 -14.46 16.82 -25.15
N ALA A 159 -15.45 16.11 -24.63
CA ALA A 159 -16.08 16.49 -23.37
C ALA A 159 -14.98 16.66 -22.31
N GLU A 160 -15.12 17.70 -21.50
CA GLU A 160 -14.14 18.14 -20.51
C GLU A 160 -13.63 16.99 -19.62
N PRO A 161 -12.31 16.87 -19.39
CA PRO A 161 -11.77 15.98 -18.37
C PRO A 161 -11.93 16.67 -17.01
N GLY A 162 -12.94 16.27 -16.25
CA GLY A 162 -13.34 16.99 -15.06
C GLY A 162 -14.01 16.17 -13.98
N SER A 163 -13.37 15.10 -13.49
CA SER A 163 -13.51 14.60 -12.10
C SER A 163 -12.70 13.31 -11.89
N PRO A 164 -12.08 13.08 -10.71
CA PRO A 164 -11.62 11.74 -10.33
C PRO A 164 -12.87 10.88 -10.13
N GLY A 165 -13.22 10.10 -11.15
CA GLY A 165 -14.46 9.34 -11.23
C GLY A 165 -14.23 7.87 -10.97
N LEU A 166 -15.01 7.29 -10.05
CA LEU A 166 -15.26 5.85 -10.03
C LEU A 166 -16.11 5.52 -11.26
N GLY A 167 -15.57 4.74 -12.21
CA GLY A 167 -16.28 4.34 -13.43
C GLY A 167 -16.62 2.86 -13.36
N CYS A 168 -17.88 2.51 -13.59
CA CYS A 168 -18.33 1.12 -13.64
C CYS A 168 -18.85 0.81 -15.03
N THR A 169 -18.36 -0.28 -15.61
CA THR A 169 -18.69 -0.71 -16.95
C THR A 169 -19.04 -2.20 -16.93
N LEU A 170 -20.18 -2.56 -17.49
CA LEU A 170 -20.46 -3.96 -17.78
C LEU A 170 -19.85 -4.40 -19.09
N LEU A 171 -19.13 -5.53 -19.04
CA LEU A 171 -18.64 -6.21 -20.23
C LEU A 171 -19.54 -7.43 -20.49
N GLY A 172 -20.28 -7.38 -21.60
CA GLY A 172 -21.18 -8.47 -22.01
C GLY A 172 -20.39 -9.69 -22.50
N SER A 173 -20.30 -10.73 -21.69
CA SER A 173 -19.65 -12.01 -22.00
C SER A 173 -20.56 -13.21 -21.64
N ARG A 174 -20.11 -14.45 -21.91
CA ARG A 174 -20.82 -15.70 -21.54
C ARG A 174 -21.09 -15.78 -20.02
N GLU A 175 -20.24 -15.13 -19.23
CA GLU A 175 -20.41 -14.84 -17.81
C GLU A 175 -20.33 -13.31 -17.64
N PRO A 176 -21.43 -12.60 -17.31
CA PRO A 176 -21.38 -11.15 -17.19
C PRO A 176 -20.45 -10.73 -16.06
N VAL A 177 -19.57 -9.76 -16.33
CA VAL A 177 -18.67 -9.18 -15.32
C VAL A 177 -18.85 -7.66 -15.25
N VAL A 178 -18.85 -7.12 -14.04
CA VAL A 178 -18.79 -5.68 -13.80
C VAL A 178 -17.32 -5.30 -13.68
N ASN A 179 -16.78 -4.61 -14.67
CA ASN A 179 -15.45 -4.04 -14.58
C ASN A 179 -15.57 -2.66 -13.92
N VAL A 180 -14.96 -2.54 -12.75
CA VAL A 180 -14.90 -1.27 -12.02
C VAL A 180 -13.50 -0.71 -12.15
N VAL A 181 -13.42 0.53 -12.61
CA VAL A 181 -12.17 1.25 -12.88
C VAL A 181 -12.13 2.50 -12.02
N TRP A 182 -10.98 2.76 -11.42
CA TRP A 182 -10.75 3.98 -10.65
C TRP A 182 -9.35 4.54 -10.85
N GLU A 183 -9.23 5.84 -10.64
CA GLU A 183 -7.99 6.58 -10.83
C GLU A 183 -7.39 6.96 -9.47
N VAL A 184 -6.09 6.72 -9.30
CA VAL A 184 -5.35 7.08 -8.08
C VAL A 184 -4.06 7.78 -8.43
N LYS A 185 -3.70 8.83 -7.67
CA LYS A 185 -2.42 9.52 -7.87
C LYS A 185 -1.25 8.58 -7.51
N LYS A 186 -0.23 8.51 -8.37
CA LYS A 186 0.96 7.64 -8.20
C LYS A 186 1.66 7.84 -6.86
N ALA A 187 1.78 9.07 -6.40
CA ALA A 187 2.39 9.34 -5.10
C ALA A 187 1.59 8.66 -3.97
N ILE A 188 0.26 8.69 -4.02
CA ILE A 188 -0.59 8.10 -2.96
C ILE A 188 -0.46 6.57 -2.96
N THR A 189 -0.33 5.92 -4.11
CA THR A 189 -0.19 4.44 -4.18
C THR A 189 1.11 3.93 -3.58
N THR A 190 2.08 4.80 -3.34
CA THR A 190 3.29 4.44 -2.57
C THR A 190 3.02 4.27 -1.07
N SER A 191 2.00 4.95 -0.52
CA SER A 191 1.68 4.93 0.91
C SER A 191 0.40 4.16 1.25
N VAL A 192 -0.54 4.08 0.32
CA VAL A 192 -1.87 3.51 0.55
C VAL A 192 -2.17 2.47 -0.53
N LEU A 193 -2.60 1.29 -0.12
CA LEU A 193 -3.21 0.29 -1.00
C LEU A 193 -4.72 0.51 -1.03
N PHE A 194 -5.33 0.43 -2.20
CA PHE A 194 -6.78 0.50 -2.36
C PHE A 194 -7.34 -0.88 -2.67
N GLY A 195 -8.52 -1.16 -2.12
CA GLY A 195 -9.31 -2.35 -2.40
C GLY A 195 -10.68 -1.95 -2.91
N LEU A 196 -11.22 -2.76 -3.82
CA LEU A 196 -12.59 -2.65 -4.28
C LEU A 196 -13.46 -3.60 -3.46
N PHE A 197 -14.51 -3.07 -2.87
CA PHE A 197 -15.46 -3.80 -2.04
C PHE A 197 -16.86 -3.64 -2.62
N PHE A 198 -17.62 -4.71 -2.67
CA PHE A 198 -18.96 -4.68 -3.25
C PHE A 198 -19.98 -5.45 -2.42
N ARG A 199 -21.24 -5.07 -2.60
CA ARG A 199 -22.41 -5.74 -2.03
C ARG A 199 -23.45 -5.93 -3.13
N ALA A 200 -23.96 -7.15 -3.22
CA ALA A 200 -25.07 -7.46 -4.12
C ALA A 200 -26.41 -6.90 -3.60
N THR A 201 -26.56 -6.72 -2.28
CA THR A 201 -27.74 -6.08 -1.66
C THR A 201 -27.36 -5.31 -0.40
N PRO A 202 -28.17 -4.35 0.09
CA PRO A 202 -27.88 -3.65 1.36
C PRO A 202 -27.74 -4.59 2.57
N ALA A 203 -28.37 -5.76 2.51
CA ALA A 203 -28.34 -6.78 3.58
C ALA A 203 -27.24 -7.85 3.40
N SER A 204 -26.54 -7.88 2.26
CA SER A 204 -25.47 -8.85 2.04
C SER A 204 -24.19 -8.43 2.76
N ALA A 205 -23.35 -9.41 3.07
CA ALA A 205 -21.98 -9.14 3.48
C ALA A 205 -21.24 -8.37 2.38
N GLU A 206 -20.27 -7.56 2.79
CA GLU A 206 -19.35 -6.86 1.89
C GLU A 206 -18.24 -7.83 1.47
N GLU A 207 -18.02 -7.96 0.17
CA GLU A 207 -17.01 -8.83 -0.43
C GLU A 207 -15.90 -7.98 -1.04
N GLU A 208 -14.65 -8.46 -0.96
CA GLU A 208 -13.50 -7.82 -1.61
C GLU A 208 -13.28 -8.41 -3.01
N CYS A 209 -13.18 -7.56 -4.02
CA CYS A 209 -12.86 -7.96 -5.39
C CYS A 209 -11.36 -8.21 -5.54
N PHE A 210 -11.00 -9.34 -6.15
CA PHE A 210 -9.62 -9.74 -6.38
C PHE A 210 -9.49 -10.58 -7.67
N PRO A 211 -8.42 -10.39 -8.48
CA PRO A 211 -7.30 -9.48 -8.30
C PRO A 211 -7.60 -8.05 -8.77
N VAL A 212 -6.96 -7.07 -8.12
CA VAL A 212 -6.92 -5.68 -8.60
C VAL A 212 -5.77 -5.55 -9.60
N HIS A 213 -6.10 -5.12 -10.83
CA HIS A 213 -5.14 -4.80 -11.87
C HIS A 213 -4.75 -3.33 -11.81
N GLU A 214 -3.50 -3.01 -12.11
CA GLU A 214 -3.01 -1.63 -12.19
C GLU A 214 -2.33 -1.38 -13.53
N LYS A 215 -2.65 -0.24 -14.14
CA LYS A 215 -2.04 0.25 -15.37
C LYS A 215 -1.47 1.65 -15.13
N ALA A 216 -0.14 1.75 -15.20
CA ALA A 216 0.56 3.02 -15.16
C ALA A 216 0.82 3.54 -16.57
N LEU A 217 0.41 4.77 -16.86
CA LEU A 217 0.79 5.46 -18.10
C LEU A 217 2.06 6.28 -17.87
N PRO A 218 3.05 6.25 -18.79
CA PRO A 218 4.23 7.12 -18.72
C PRO A 218 3.81 8.60 -18.69
N HIS A 219 4.51 9.42 -17.90
CA HIS A 219 4.29 10.88 -17.81
C HIS A 219 2.94 11.37 -17.26
N VAL A 220 2.03 10.46 -16.90
CA VAL A 220 0.78 10.81 -16.20
C VAL A 220 1.00 10.63 -14.69
N PRO A 221 0.61 11.58 -13.82
CA PRO A 221 0.81 11.46 -12.36
C PRO A 221 -0.20 10.52 -11.67
N TYR A 222 -0.98 9.77 -12.45
CA TYR A 222 -2.02 8.86 -11.98
C TYR A 222 -1.81 7.44 -12.52
N VAL A 223 -2.35 6.47 -11.79
CA VAL A 223 -2.52 5.08 -12.20
C VAL A 223 -3.99 4.76 -12.29
N ILE A 224 -4.33 3.90 -13.23
CA ILE A 224 -5.68 3.36 -13.37
C ILE A 224 -5.68 1.98 -12.75
N GLN A 225 -6.55 1.75 -11.79
CA GLN A 225 -6.76 0.46 -11.16
C GLN A 225 -8.12 -0.09 -11.56
N SER A 226 -8.23 -1.41 -11.70
CA SER A 226 -9.48 -2.06 -12.10
C SER A 226 -9.66 -3.43 -11.45
N CYS A 227 -10.90 -3.83 -11.23
CA CYS A 227 -11.24 -5.19 -10.78
C CYS A 227 -12.55 -5.66 -11.41
N GLU A 228 -12.64 -6.96 -11.69
CA GLU A 228 -13.79 -7.59 -12.33
C GLU A 228 -14.63 -8.34 -11.30
N ILE A 229 -15.87 -7.92 -11.13
CA ILE A 229 -16.83 -8.57 -10.22
C ILE A 229 -17.67 -9.56 -11.05
N PRO A 230 -17.70 -10.86 -10.71
CA PRO A 230 -18.56 -11.82 -11.40
C PRO A 230 -20.03 -11.57 -11.07
N VAL A 231 -20.89 -11.47 -12.08
CA VAL A 231 -22.34 -11.31 -11.92
C VAL A 231 -22.99 -12.67 -11.97
N ASN A 232 -23.67 -13.05 -10.89
CA ASN A 232 -24.33 -14.34 -10.79
C ASN A 232 -25.73 -14.27 -11.45
N ASN A 233 -25.95 -15.06 -12.50
CA ASN A 233 -27.17 -15.04 -13.32
C ASN A 233 -28.45 -15.53 -12.60
N SER A 234 -28.31 -16.08 -11.39
CA SER A 234 -29.41 -16.70 -10.63
C SER A 234 -30.28 -15.71 -9.88
N SER A 235 -29.84 -14.47 -9.75
CA SER A 235 -30.56 -13.41 -9.07
C SER A 235 -31.05 -12.38 -10.08
N SER A 236 -32.29 -11.93 -9.93
CA SER A 236 -32.87 -10.77 -10.62
C SER A 236 -32.22 -9.45 -10.17
N GLN A 237 -30.93 -9.47 -9.81
CA GLN A 237 -30.19 -8.38 -9.20
C GLN A 237 -29.67 -7.44 -10.27
N SER A 238 -30.29 -6.26 -10.37
CA SER A 238 -29.87 -5.19 -11.27
C SER A 238 -28.97 -4.15 -10.62
N GLN A 239 -28.72 -4.23 -9.31
CA GLN A 239 -28.06 -3.16 -8.55
C GLN A 239 -26.96 -3.69 -7.64
N TYR A 240 -25.74 -3.18 -7.82
CA TYR A 240 -24.59 -3.46 -6.96
C TYR A 240 -24.17 -2.16 -6.26
N HIS A 241 -23.91 -2.24 -4.95
CA HIS A 241 -23.21 -1.15 -4.24
C HIS A 241 -21.73 -1.47 -4.27
N VAL A 242 -20.95 -0.54 -4.81
CA VAL A 242 -19.50 -0.70 -4.99
C VAL A 242 -18.80 0.44 -4.26
N SER A 243 -17.71 0.12 -3.59
CA SER A 243 -16.93 1.08 -2.82
C SER A 243 -15.44 0.80 -2.96
N VAL A 244 -14.65 1.84 -3.22
CA VAL A 244 -13.19 1.76 -3.19
C VAL A 244 -12.74 2.38 -1.88
N LYS A 245 -11.96 1.64 -1.10
CA LYS A 245 -11.48 2.08 0.23
C LYS A 245 -10.00 1.77 0.39
N ALA A 246 -9.33 2.57 1.22
CA ALA A 246 -7.97 2.26 1.68
C ALA A 246 -7.96 0.93 2.46
N LYS A 247 -7.06 0.02 2.07
CA LYS A 247 -6.81 -1.23 2.79
C LYS A 247 -5.92 -0.95 4.00
N THR A 248 -6.27 -1.58 5.12
CA THR A 248 -5.40 -1.59 6.29
C THR A 248 -4.38 -2.71 6.13
N GLU A 249 -3.10 -2.36 6.12
CA GLU A 249 -2.02 -3.32 6.21
C GLU A 249 -1.62 -3.51 7.67
N GLU A 250 -1.31 -4.74 8.06
CA GLU A 250 -0.82 -5.08 9.39
C GLU A 250 0.53 -5.83 9.31
N LYS A 251 1.44 -5.49 10.22
CA LYS A 251 2.72 -6.19 10.38
C LYS A 251 2.94 -6.57 11.83
N LYS A 252 3.26 -7.84 12.03
CA LYS A 252 3.55 -8.43 13.34
C LYS A 252 5.04 -8.34 13.63
N ILE A 253 5.40 -7.79 14.78
CA ILE A 253 6.79 -7.71 15.24
C ILE A 253 6.84 -8.24 16.67
N GLU A 254 7.61 -9.30 16.89
CA GLU A 254 7.83 -9.87 18.23
C GLU A 254 8.81 -8.99 19.02
N ALA A 255 8.35 -8.37 20.11
CA ALA A 255 9.14 -7.43 20.89
C ALA A 255 10.45 -8.05 21.41
N TYR A 256 10.40 -9.30 21.90
CA TYR A 256 11.57 -9.98 22.48
C TYR A 256 12.66 -10.34 21.46
N LYS A 257 12.34 -10.34 20.15
CA LYS A 257 13.32 -10.54 19.07
C LYS A 257 13.92 -9.23 18.55
N ASN A 258 13.34 -8.09 18.89
CA ASN A 258 13.70 -6.78 18.34
C ASN A 258 14.17 -5.83 19.45
N ILE A 259 15.06 -6.32 20.31
CA ILE A 259 15.58 -5.56 21.46
C ILE A 259 16.84 -4.80 21.03
N LYS A 260 16.86 -3.49 21.32
CA LYS A 260 18.03 -2.63 21.19
C LYS A 260 18.28 -1.94 22.52
N VAL A 261 19.17 -2.53 23.33
CA VAL A 261 19.57 -1.97 24.62
C VAL A 261 20.45 -0.73 24.43
N LEU A 262 20.41 0.16 25.42
CA LEU A 262 21.32 1.30 25.50
C LEU A 262 22.77 0.84 25.66
N PRO A 263 23.75 1.60 25.16
CA PRO A 263 25.15 1.28 25.35
C PRO A 263 25.53 1.28 26.84
N PRO A 264 26.57 0.52 27.24
CA PRO A 264 27.05 0.51 28.62
C PRO A 264 27.48 1.91 29.08
N ALA A 265 27.16 2.25 30.32
CA ALA A 265 27.55 3.53 30.91
C ALA A 265 28.90 3.43 31.65
N ASN A 266 29.57 4.57 31.83
CA ASN A 266 30.80 4.69 32.64
C ASN A 266 31.90 3.71 32.22
N VAL A 267 32.16 3.62 30.91
CA VAL A 267 33.27 2.82 30.39
C VAL A 267 34.58 3.51 30.79
N SER A 268 35.38 2.86 31.63
CA SER A 268 36.63 3.40 32.17
C SER A 268 37.74 2.36 32.19
N VAL A 269 38.97 2.79 31.95
CA VAL A 269 40.16 1.96 32.06
C VAL A 269 40.99 2.41 33.26
N THR A 270 41.35 1.49 34.13
CA THR A 270 42.22 1.72 35.28
C THR A 270 43.46 0.84 35.21
N VAL A 271 44.60 1.34 35.67
CA VAL A 271 45.84 0.55 35.79
C VAL A 271 45.90 -0.02 37.20
N THR A 272 46.06 -1.34 37.31
CA THR A 272 46.18 -2.02 38.61
C THR A 272 47.60 -1.84 39.18
N GLU A 273 47.77 -2.08 40.48
CA GLU A 273 49.07 -2.04 41.15
C GLU A 273 50.11 -2.98 40.50
N ASN A 274 49.62 -4.04 39.83
CA ASN A 274 50.42 -5.03 39.11
C ASN A 274 50.75 -4.62 37.66
N GLN A 275 50.52 -3.36 37.27
CA GLN A 275 50.70 -2.86 35.89
C GLN A 275 49.79 -3.52 34.84
N GLU A 276 48.67 -4.11 35.25
CA GLU A 276 47.66 -4.63 34.32
C GLU A 276 46.58 -3.57 34.02
N TYR A 277 45.96 -3.63 32.85
CA TYR A 277 44.84 -2.75 32.50
C TYR A 277 43.52 -3.44 32.84
N GLU A 278 42.67 -2.76 33.59
CA GLU A 278 41.32 -3.22 33.92
C GLU A 278 40.29 -2.31 33.24
N LEU A 279 39.43 -2.91 32.42
CA LEU A 279 38.29 -2.23 31.80
C LEU A 279 37.03 -2.47 32.63
N ARG A 280 36.37 -1.40 33.04
CA ARG A 280 35.12 -1.43 33.82
C ARG A 280 34.02 -0.69 33.08
N TRP A 281 32.80 -1.19 33.21
CA TRP A 281 31.58 -0.52 32.75
C TRP A 281 30.42 -0.85 33.69
N THR A 282 29.40 -0.02 33.64
CA THR A 282 28.15 -0.24 34.36
C THR A 282 27.12 -0.84 33.40
N LYS A 283 26.60 -2.02 33.73
CA LYS A 283 25.50 -2.63 32.96
C LYS A 283 24.23 -1.81 33.10
N TYR A 284 23.44 -1.75 32.04
CA TYR A 284 22.13 -1.11 32.09
C TYR A 284 21.18 -1.94 32.96
N ALA A 285 20.40 -1.29 33.84
CA ALA A 285 19.43 -1.98 34.67
C ALA A 285 18.19 -2.29 33.84
N LEU A 286 18.03 -3.56 33.46
CA LEU A 286 16.82 -4.05 32.82
C LEU A 286 15.76 -4.36 33.87
N ARG A 287 14.49 -4.19 33.49
CA ARG A 287 13.33 -4.50 34.35
C ARG A 287 13.30 -5.96 34.80
N TYR A 288 13.73 -6.85 33.93
CA TYR A 288 13.72 -8.29 34.15
C TYR A 288 15.13 -8.79 34.46
N SER A 289 15.34 -9.24 35.70
CA SER A 289 16.66 -9.66 36.19
C SER A 289 17.20 -10.94 35.53
N PHE A 290 16.32 -11.75 34.94
CA PHE A 290 16.69 -12.99 34.26
C PHE A 290 17.32 -12.76 32.88
N ILE A 291 17.25 -11.54 32.33
CA ILE A 291 17.83 -11.22 31.03
C ILE A 291 19.33 -11.06 31.17
N LYS A 292 20.07 -11.96 30.52
CA LYS A 292 21.53 -11.93 30.48
C LYS A 292 21.99 -10.91 29.44
N GLN A 293 22.94 -10.05 29.82
CA GLN A 293 23.56 -9.09 28.92
C GLN A 293 24.95 -9.60 28.54
N ARG A 294 25.21 -9.72 27.24
CA ARG A 294 26.52 -10.09 26.70
C ARG A 294 27.19 -8.85 26.13
N TYR A 295 28.46 -8.67 26.43
CA TYR A 295 29.24 -7.54 25.94
C TYR A 295 30.36 -8.03 25.02
N GLN A 296 30.52 -7.32 23.91
CA GLN A 296 31.67 -7.43 23.03
C GLN A 296 32.58 -6.23 23.29
N VAL A 297 33.84 -6.51 23.60
CA VAL A 297 34.84 -5.49 23.90
C VAL A 297 35.85 -5.45 22.77
N GLU A 298 36.11 -4.24 22.27
CA GLU A 298 37.12 -3.97 21.24
C GLU A 298 38.07 -2.87 21.73
N TYR A 299 39.37 -3.08 21.52
CA TYR A 299 40.41 -2.10 21.84
C TYR A 299 41.46 -2.11 20.74
N TRP A 300 42.10 -0.96 20.53
CA TRP A 300 43.15 -0.82 19.52
C TRP A 300 44.27 0.08 20.04
N LYS A 301 45.47 -0.15 19.53
CA LYS A 301 46.60 0.76 19.73
C LYS A 301 46.48 1.88 18.72
N ASN A 302 46.61 3.13 19.18
CA ASN A 302 46.57 4.27 18.27
C ASN A 302 47.66 4.09 17.18
N ASN A 303 47.29 4.27 15.90
CA ASN A 303 48.08 3.99 14.70
C ASN A 303 48.32 2.51 14.28
N GLN A 304 47.62 1.51 14.83
CA GLN A 304 47.62 0.15 14.28
C GLN A 304 46.23 -0.50 14.36
N TYR A 305 45.56 -0.67 13.22
CA TYR A 305 44.30 -1.40 13.10
C TYR A 305 44.53 -2.92 13.27
N LYS A 306 44.47 -3.41 14.51
CA LYS A 306 44.30 -4.83 14.79
C LYS A 306 43.19 -5.00 15.81
N THR A 307 42.10 -5.62 15.39
CA THR A 307 40.95 -5.96 16.22
C THR A 307 41.22 -7.27 16.96
N VAL A 308 41.07 -7.26 18.28
CA VAL A 308 41.04 -8.48 19.11
C VAL A 308 39.69 -8.52 19.81
N SER A 309 38.84 -9.46 19.43
CA SER A 309 37.51 -9.65 20.04
C SER A 309 37.65 -10.50 21.30
N LEU A 310 37.28 -9.94 22.46
CA LEU A 310 37.15 -10.68 23.70
C LEU A 310 35.67 -10.83 24.03
N GLU A 311 35.18 -12.07 24.12
CA GLU A 311 33.84 -12.38 24.58
C GLU A 311 33.84 -12.50 26.11
N SER A 312 33.12 -11.61 26.80
CA SER A 312 32.89 -11.73 28.24
C SER A 312 31.47 -12.21 28.51
N ALA A 313 31.35 -13.37 29.17
CA ALA A 313 30.10 -13.87 29.72
C ALA A 313 30.22 -13.85 31.25
N ARG A 314 29.46 -12.98 31.92
CA ARG A 314 29.14 -13.11 33.35
C ARG A 314 27.66 -12.84 33.56
#